data_AF-A0A4P9WXZ9-F1
#
_entry.id   AF-A0A4P9WXZ9-F1
#
_cell.length_a   1.000
_cell.length_b   1.000
_cell.length_c   1.000
_cell.angle_alpha   90.00
_cell.angle_beta   90.00
_cell.angle_gamma   90.00
#
_symmetry.space_group_name_H-M   'P 1'
#
loop_
_entity.id
_entity.type
_entity.pdbx_description
1 polymer ?
#
loop_
_entity_poly.entity_id
_entity_poly.type
_entity_poly.pdbx_seq_one_letter_code
_entity_poly.pdbx_strand_id
1 'polypeptide(L)' 'MGKRKSKRVAPKRAKTSLDTAFNCVFCNHDNSVTVKLDRNMNIGNLSCRACGVSFQSHVNYLSEPIDVYSDWLDACE' A
#
# COMPACT_ATOMS: atom_id res chain seq x y z
N MET A 1 40.50 -17.55 -25.45
CA MET A 1 40.37 -16.68 -24.25
C MET A 1 39.35 -15.56 -24.53
N GLY A 2 38.04 -15.86 -24.50
CA GLY A 2 36.99 -14.88 -24.80
C GLY A 2 36.40 -14.26 -23.52
N LYS A 3 36.71 -12.99 -23.26
CA LYS A 3 36.17 -12.24 -22.11
C LYS A 3 34.66 -12.02 -22.28
N ARG A 4 33.83 -12.73 -21.51
CA ARG A 4 32.38 -12.52 -21.48
C ARG A 4 32.06 -11.16 -20.84
N LYS A 5 31.36 -10.29 -21.57
CA LYS A 5 30.83 -9.02 -21.06
C LYS A 5 29.71 -9.31 -20.05
N SER A 6 29.96 -9.02 -18.78
CA SER A 6 28.94 -9.07 -17.73
C SER A 6 27.91 -7.96 -17.94
N LYS A 7 26.64 -8.34 -18.10
CA LYS A 7 25.52 -7.41 -18.33
C LYS A 7 25.17 -6.76 -16.98
N ARG A 8 25.63 -5.53 -16.76
CA ARG A 8 25.32 -4.73 -15.56
C ARG A 8 23.82 -4.45 -15.53
N VAL A 9 23.08 -5.07 -14.62
CA VAL A 9 21.67 -4.78 -14.36
C VAL A 9 21.61 -3.40 -13.70
N ALA A 10 20.90 -2.46 -14.32
CA ALA A 10 20.74 -1.12 -13.76
C ALA A 10 20.03 -1.20 -12.40
N PRO A 11 20.50 -0.46 -11.37
CA PRO A 11 19.83 -0.44 -10.08
C PRO A 11 18.41 0.10 -10.25
N LYS A 12 17.40 -0.70 -9.87
CA LYS A 12 16.01 -0.25 -9.86
C LYS A 12 15.93 0.94 -8.90
N ARG A 13 15.52 2.12 -9.40
CA ARG A 13 15.27 3.29 -8.57
C ARG A 13 14.32 2.86 -7.44
N ALA A 14 14.75 3.07 -6.20
CA ALA A 14 13.90 2.82 -5.04
C ALA A 14 12.65 3.67 -5.20
N LYS A 15 11.49 3.03 -5.28
CA LYS A 15 10.21 3.75 -5.24
C LYS A 15 10.16 4.39 -3.86
N THR A 16 10.16 5.71 -3.81
CA THR A 16 9.84 6.47 -2.61
C THR A 16 8.43 6.07 -2.22
N SER A 17 8.30 5.12 -1.30
CA SER A 17 7.00 4.78 -0.73
C SER A 17 6.56 5.97 0.10
N LEU A 18 5.45 6.59 -0.29
CA LEU A 18 4.73 7.51 0.58
C LEU A 18 4.47 6.79 1.90
N ASP A 19 4.61 7.51 3.01
CA ASP A 19 4.36 6.96 4.34
C ASP A 19 2.88 6.52 4.39
N THR A 20 2.64 5.21 4.43
CA THR A 20 1.29 4.64 4.54
C THR A 20 0.85 4.54 6.00
N ALA A 21 1.28 5.48 6.83
CA ALA A 21 1.04 5.48 8.25
C ALA A 21 -0.26 6.23 8.52
N PHE A 22 -1.35 5.48 8.68
CA PHE A 22 -2.67 6.04 8.98
C PHE A 22 -3.16 5.62 10.37
N ASN A 23 -4.08 6.41 10.91
CA ASN A 23 -4.68 6.19 12.22
C ASN A 23 -5.92 5.30 12.09
N CYS A 24 -6.08 4.35 13.00
CA CYS A 24 -7.26 3.48 12.98
C CYS A 24 -8.44 4.16 13.68
N VAL A 25 -9.59 4.28 13.02
CA VAL A 25 -10.80 4.90 13.61
C VAL A 25 -11.50 4.03 14.64
N PHE A 26 -11.23 2.73 14.68
CA PHE A 26 -11.84 1.82 15.66
C PHE A 26 -11.07 1.75 16.98
N CYS A 27 -9.74 1.67 16.91
CA CYS A 27 -8.89 1.48 18.10
C CYS A 27 -8.02 2.70 18.44
N ASN A 28 -8.12 3.76 17.64
CA ASN A 28 -7.48 5.06 17.85
C ASN A 28 -5.95 5.03 18.03
N HIS A 29 -5.28 3.94 17.63
CA HIS A 29 -3.84 3.84 17.61
C HIS A 29 -3.25 4.55 16.38
N ASP A 30 -2.31 5.45 16.62
CA ASP A 30 -1.56 6.12 15.56
C ASP A 30 -0.68 5.16 14.75
N ASN A 31 -0.55 5.43 13.45
CA ASN A 31 0.32 4.69 12.53
C ASN A 31 0.11 3.16 12.54
N SER A 32 -1.09 2.72 12.92
CA SER A 32 -1.41 1.30 13.11
C SER A 32 -1.99 0.65 11.85
N VAL A 33 -2.45 1.46 10.90
CA VAL A 33 -3.05 1.01 9.65
C VAL A 33 -1.98 0.89 8.56
N THR A 34 -2.01 -0.22 7.82
CA THR A 34 -1.17 -0.48 6.65
C THR A 34 -2.06 -0.74 5.45
N VAL A 35 -1.73 -0.12 4.31
CA VAL A 35 -2.46 -0.30 3.05
C VAL A 35 -1.55 -0.96 2.01
N LYS A 36 -2.08 -1.97 1.32
CA LYS A 36 -1.44 -2.69 0.21
C LYS A 36 -2.29 -2.58 -1.03
N LEU A 37 -1.72 -2.01 -2.10
CA LEU A 37 -2.39 -1.89 -3.39
C LEU A 37 -1.99 -3.03 -4.31
N ASP A 38 -2.93 -3.92 -4.61
CA ASP A 38 -2.79 -4.91 -5.68
C ASP A 38 -3.35 -4.35 -6.99
N ARG A 39 -2.46 -3.79 -7.80
CA ARG A 39 -2.80 -3.23 -9.11
C ARG A 39 -3.10 -4.30 -10.17
N ASN A 40 -2.78 -5.56 -9.90
CA ASN A 40 -3.04 -6.64 -10.84
C ASN A 40 -4.51 -7.09 -10.73
N MET A 41 -5.06 -7.03 -9.53
CA MET A 41 -6.47 -7.31 -9.26
C MET A 41 -7.34 -6.06 -9.14
N ASN A 42 -6.75 -4.86 -9.19
CA ASN A 42 -7.45 -3.58 -8.96
C ASN A 42 -8.12 -3.53 -7.57
N ILE A 43 -7.40 -4.05 -6.56
CA ILE A 43 -7.87 -4.18 -5.19
C ILE A 43 -6.88 -3.54 -4.21
N GLY A 44 -7.38 -2.64 -3.36
CA GLY A 44 -6.67 -2.08 -2.21
C GLY A 44 -7.05 -2.81 -0.94
N ASN A 45 -6.07 -3.30 -0.20
CA ASN A 45 -6.28 -3.96 1.10
C ASN A 45 -5.75 -3.08 2.22
N LEU A 46 -6.62 -2.75 3.17
CA LEU A 46 -6.30 -2.03 4.40
C LEU A 46 -6.31 -3.01 5.57
N SER A 47 -5.35 -2.90 6.48
CA SER A 47 -5.30 -3.70 7.70
C SER A 47 -4.71 -2.92 8.87
N CYS A 48 -5.36 -2.98 10.02
CA CYS A 48 -4.85 -2.42 11.27
C CYS A 48 -4.08 -3.47 12.07
N ARG A 49 -2.86 -3.15 12.49
CA ARG A 49 -2.01 -4.03 13.32
C ARG A 49 -2.47 -4.13 14.78
N ALA A 50 -3.15 -3.10 15.31
CA ALA A 50 -3.57 -3.06 16.70
C ALA A 50 -4.86 -3.87 16.97
N CYS A 51 -5.95 -3.56 16.26
CA CYS A 51 -7.23 -4.27 16.44
C CYS A 51 -7.51 -5.38 15.41
N GLY A 52 -6.68 -5.51 14.37
CA GLY A 52 -6.85 -6.57 13.36
C GLY A 52 -7.94 -6.31 12.31
N VAL A 53 -8.62 -5.15 12.34
CA VAL A 53 -9.62 -4.82 11.31
C VAL A 53 -8.98 -4.82 9.93
N SER A 54 -9.69 -5.39 8.96
CA SER A 54 -9.29 -5.41 7.56
C SER A 54 -10.43 -4.88 6.69
N PHE A 55 -10.06 -4.18 5.63
CA PHE A 55 -10.99 -3.63 4.66
C PHE A 55 -10.42 -3.77 3.26
N GLN A 56 -11.31 -3.85 2.28
CA GLN A 56 -10.94 -4.00 0.89
C GLN A 56 -11.78 -3.04 0.03
N SER A 57 -11.13 -2.27 -0.82
CA SER A 57 -11.79 -1.39 -1.80
C SER A 57 -11.24 -1.63 -3.20
N HIS A 58 -12.03 -1.24 -4.20
CA HIS A 58 -11.60 -1.21 -5.59
C HIS A 58 -10.65 -0.04 -5.82
N VAL A 59 -9.55 -0.30 -6.51
CA VAL A 59 -8.55 0.74 -6.84
C VAL A 59 -8.25 0.73 -8.33
N ASN A 60 -7.82 1.87 -8.85
CA ASN A 60 -7.38 2.01 -10.23
C ASN A 60 -5.88 2.33 -10.29
N TYR A 61 -5.36 2.66 -11.49
CA TYR A 61 -3.93 2.90 -11.69
C TYR A 61 -3.43 4.21 -11.05
N LEU A 62 -4.33 5.19 -10.87
CA LEU A 62 -4.09 6.48 -10.22
C LEU A 62 -4.27 6.39 -8.70
N SER A 63 -4.94 5.34 -8.21
CA SER A 63 -5.24 5.22 -6.80
C SER A 63 -3.97 5.12 -5.95
N GLU A 64 -4.01 5.89 -4.86
CA GLU A 64 -2.99 5.96 -3.84
C GLU A 64 -3.51 5.32 -2.53
N PRO A 65 -2.62 4.98 -1.59
CA PRO A 65 -3.02 4.39 -0.31
C PRO A 65 -4.04 5.21 0.49
N ILE A 66 -4.02 6.54 0.31
CA ILE A 66 -4.99 7.45 0.94
C ILE A 66 -6.41 7.23 0.42
N ASP A 67 -6.59 6.91 -0.87
CA ASP A 67 -7.92 6.70 -1.45
C ASP A 67 -8.62 5.51 -0.77
N VAL A 68 -7.88 4.41 -0.54
CA VAL A 68 -8.40 3.24 0.18
C VAL A 68 -8.73 3.55 1.62
N TYR A 69 -7.95 4.45 2.25
CA TYR A 69 -8.22 4.90 3.61
C TYR A 69 -9.47 5.77 3.67
N SER A 70 -9.66 6.68 2.72
CA SER A 70 -10.88 7.48 2.59
C SER A 70 -12.11 6.62 2.33
N ASP A 71 -12.06 5.69 1.38
CA ASP A 71 -13.14 4.73 1.12
C ASP A 71 -13.52 3.93 2.37
N TRP A 72 -12.53 3.59 3.20
CA TRP A 72 -12.76 2.87 4.45
C TRP A 72 -13.49 3.73 5.48
N LEU A 73 -13.14 5.01 5.58
CA LEU A 73 -13.86 5.95 6.46
C LEU A 73 -15.31 6.11 6.03
N ASP A 74 -15.54 6.32 4.73
CA ASP A 74 -16.89 6.47 4.16
C ASP A 74 -17.72 5.20 4.33
N ALA A 75 -17.09 4.02 4.28
CA ALA A 75 -17.76 2.74 4.53
C ALA A 75 -18.03 2.44 6.02
N CYS A 76 -17.46 3.23 6.93
CA CYS A 76 -17.69 3.13 8.38
C CYS A 76 -18.72 4.14 8.92
N GLU A 77 -19.16 5.11 8.11
CA GLU A 77 -20.35 5.93 8.38
C GLU A 77 -21.65 5.09 8.30
#